data_AF-A0AAV5D4Q0-F1
#
_entry.id   AF-A0AAV5D4Q0-F1
#
_cell.length_a   1.000
_cell.length_b   1.000
_cell.length_c   1.000
_cell.angle_alpha   90.00
_cell.angle_beta   90.00
_cell.angle_gamma   90.00
#
_symmetry.space_group_name_H-M   'P 1'
#
loop_
_entity.id
_entity.type
_entity.pdbx_description
1 polymer ?
#
loop_
_entity_poly.entity_id
_entity_poly.type
_entity_poly.pdbx_seq_one_letter_code
_entity_poly.pdbx_strand_id
1 'polypeptide(L)'
;MITRPWPSLLLVLVVLLVLVGSSPAAADELGGGAAGGPRRRRVASVMVPITILKSAVAEGAVCMDGTPPAYHLDPGSGAGKNNWIVNLEGGAWCNNARTCRLTKVSGRGSSDHMEKEIAFTGIMSSSPVANPDFYSWNRVKIRYCDGGSFAGDTYNKDIGVNFRGQRIWKATVRHLLSLGMASANQALLIGCSSGGLAVILHCDDFRAFFPPSQGTTVKCLADAGFYLDAVDVSGGRSLRSYFGDIVAMQGIARNLPPACTTRLDPTSVCDAAPILSQFFCPLTPCT
;
A
#
# COMPACT_ATOMS: atom_id res chain seq x y z
N MET A 1 -37.68 64.24 -15.78
CA MET A 1 -37.43 64.31 -14.33
C MET A 1 -37.82 62.94 -13.76
N ILE A 2 -36.89 62.07 -13.36
CA ILE A 2 -36.21 62.06 -12.04
C ILE A 2 -37.33 62.00 -10.97
N THR A 3 -37.62 60.94 -10.21
CA THR A 3 -36.77 59.99 -9.46
C THR A 3 -37.62 58.85 -8.87
N ARG A 4 -36.95 57.73 -8.52
CA ARG A 4 -37.44 56.61 -7.70
C ARG A 4 -37.96 57.04 -6.31
N PRO A 5 -38.73 56.17 -5.65
CA PRO A 5 -38.23 55.62 -4.38
C PRO A 5 -38.28 54.09 -4.35
N TRP A 6 -37.25 53.49 -3.76
CA TRP A 6 -37.14 52.06 -3.45
C TRP A 6 -38.14 51.62 -2.38
N PRO A 7 -38.72 50.43 -2.49
CA PRO A 7 -39.07 49.64 -1.32
C PRO A 7 -38.02 48.54 -1.12
N SER A 8 -37.46 48.52 0.09
CA SER A 8 -36.51 47.56 0.61
C SER A 8 -37.00 46.12 0.43
N LEU A 9 -36.40 45.38 -0.50
CA LEU A 9 -36.45 43.91 -0.46
C LEU A 9 -35.54 43.44 0.67
N LEU A 10 -36.16 42.98 1.76
CA LEU A 10 -35.53 42.13 2.76
C LEU A 10 -35.09 40.82 2.08
N LEU A 11 -33.83 40.76 1.67
CA LEU A 11 -33.16 39.51 1.33
C LEU A 11 -32.82 38.82 2.66
N VAL A 12 -33.62 37.82 3.05
CA VAL A 12 -33.25 36.91 4.14
C VAL A 12 -32.17 35.98 3.59
N LEU A 13 -30.91 36.36 3.80
CA LEU A 13 -29.74 35.54 3.53
C LEU A 13 -29.60 34.51 4.67
N VAL A 14 -30.10 33.30 4.46
CA VAL A 14 -29.78 32.16 5.33
C VAL A 14 -28.35 31.73 5.00
N VAL A 15 -27.39 32.26 5.77
CA VAL A 15 -26.00 31.78 5.74
C VAL A 15 -25.93 30.54 6.63
N LEU A 16 -25.95 29.36 6.00
CA LEU A 16 -25.57 28.10 6.64
C LEU A 16 -24.04 28.03 6.65
N LEU A 17 -23.44 28.50 7.75
CA LEU A 17 -22.04 28.27 8.09
C LEU A 17 -21.87 26.78 8.47
N VAL A 18 -21.55 25.94 7.49
CA VAL A 18 -20.98 24.62 7.78
C VAL A 18 -19.54 24.83 8.19
N LEU A 19 -19.30 24.86 9.50
CA LEU A 19 -17.96 24.72 10.07
C LEU A 19 -17.46 23.32 9.74
N VAL A 20 -16.68 23.21 8.67
CA VAL A 20 -15.82 22.03 8.47
C VAL A 20 -14.72 22.14 9.53
N GLY A 21 -14.95 21.47 10.65
CA GLY A 21 -13.94 21.20 11.66
C GLY A 21 -12.79 20.45 11.00
N SER A 22 -11.76 21.18 10.62
CA SER A 22 -10.46 20.61 10.29
C SER A 22 -9.88 20.13 11.62
N SER A 23 -9.96 18.84 11.92
CA SER A 23 -9.18 18.29 13.03
C SER A 23 -7.71 18.37 12.64
N PRO A 24 -6.87 19.18 13.32
CA PRO A 24 -5.45 19.00 13.19
C PRO A 24 -5.12 17.65 13.82
N ALA A 25 -4.36 16.82 13.10
CA ALA A 25 -3.71 15.66 13.67
C ALA A 25 -3.01 16.12 14.96
N ALA A 26 -3.41 15.54 16.09
CA ALA A 26 -2.85 15.87 17.39
C ALA A 26 -1.34 15.60 17.37
N ALA A 27 -0.57 16.68 17.28
CA ALA A 27 0.79 16.71 17.78
C ALA A 27 0.68 16.63 19.31
N ASP A 28 1.11 15.50 19.88
CA ASP A 28 1.28 15.36 21.32
C ASP A 28 2.47 16.26 21.76
N GLU A 29 2.17 17.51 22.13
CA GLU A 29 3.05 18.29 22.99
C GLU A 29 2.88 17.83 24.44
N LEU A 30 3.96 17.30 25.02
CA LEU A 30 4.04 16.97 26.44
C LEU A 30 4.38 18.23 27.24
N GLY A 31 3.36 18.90 27.77
CA GLY A 31 3.44 19.93 28.81
C GLY A 31 2.66 19.48 30.06
N GLY A 32 3.27 19.64 31.24
CA GLY A 32 2.92 18.89 32.45
C GLY A 32 1.63 19.27 33.17
N GLY A 33 1.11 18.30 33.94
CA GLY A 33 -0.01 18.45 34.86
C GLY A 33 -0.32 17.14 35.56
N ALA A 34 -0.09 17.10 36.88
CA ALA A 34 -0.14 15.89 37.70
C ALA A 34 -1.57 15.35 37.90
N ALA A 35 -1.78 14.06 37.63
CA ALA A 35 -2.78 13.22 38.30
C ALA A 35 -2.40 11.74 38.12
N GLY A 36 -2.22 11.03 39.23
CA GLY A 36 -1.74 9.65 39.28
C GLY A 36 -2.77 8.64 38.78
N GLY A 37 -2.58 8.13 37.57
CA GLY A 37 -3.10 6.85 37.11
C GLY A 37 -1.95 5.87 36.84
N PRO A 38 -2.17 4.54 36.82
CA PRO A 38 -1.13 3.60 36.46
C PRO A 38 -0.61 3.94 35.05
N ARG A 39 0.66 4.33 34.94
CA ARG A 39 1.31 4.56 33.65
C ARG A 39 1.20 3.28 32.84
N ARG A 40 0.37 3.26 31.79
CA ARG A 40 0.48 2.23 30.74
C ARG A 40 1.93 2.25 30.30
N ARG A 41 2.65 1.16 30.55
CA ARG A 41 4.04 1.00 30.12
C ARG A 41 4.02 1.15 28.60
N ARG A 42 4.46 2.31 28.08
CA ARG A 42 4.60 2.52 26.64
C ARG A 42 5.65 1.52 26.20
N VAL A 43 5.22 0.42 25.59
CA VAL A 43 6.15 -0.56 25.03
C VAL A 43 6.89 0.19 23.93
N ALA A 44 8.20 0.38 24.11
CA ALA A 44 9.02 1.06 23.13
C ALA A 44 8.91 0.27 21.81
N SER A 45 8.47 0.93 20.75
CA SER A 45 8.46 0.33 19.42
C SER A 45 9.90 0.13 18.96
N VAL A 46 10.22 -1.09 18.51
CA VAL A 46 11.51 -1.37 17.90
C VAL A 46 11.60 -0.59 16.58
N MET A 47 12.66 0.21 16.46
CA MET A 47 13.02 0.88 15.21
C MET A 47 13.76 -0.12 14.33
N VAL A 48 13.27 -0.35 13.12
CA VAL A 48 13.82 -1.33 12.19
C VAL A 48 14.55 -0.59 11.09
N PRO A 49 15.85 -0.87 10.85
CA PRO A 49 16.63 -0.16 9.84
C PRO A 49 16.22 -0.55 8.42
N ILE A 50 16.41 0.38 7.49
CA ILE A 50 16.18 0.19 6.06
C ILE A 50 17.32 -0.63 5.46
N THR A 51 16.99 -1.51 4.53
CA THR A 51 17.92 -2.20 3.65
C THR A 51 17.65 -1.79 2.21
N ILE A 52 18.67 -1.27 1.53
CA ILE A 52 18.61 -0.89 0.12
C ILE A 52 19.04 -2.10 -0.72
N LEU A 53 18.14 -2.61 -1.56
CA LEU A 53 18.38 -3.78 -2.40
C LEU A 53 19.08 -3.38 -3.71
N LYS A 54 20.36 -3.00 -3.61
CA LYS A 54 21.16 -2.54 -4.76
C LYS A 54 21.26 -3.57 -5.89
N SER A 55 21.26 -4.87 -5.57
CA SER A 55 21.33 -5.95 -6.56
C SER A 55 20.13 -5.96 -7.52
N ALA A 56 18.96 -5.49 -7.07
CA ALA A 56 17.74 -5.48 -7.88
C ALA A 56 17.82 -4.49 -9.07
N VAL A 57 18.71 -3.49 -9.01
CA VAL A 57 18.93 -2.54 -10.12
C VAL A 57 19.35 -3.26 -11.41
N ALA A 58 20.17 -4.32 -11.30
CA ALA A 58 20.60 -5.11 -12.45
C ALA A 58 19.43 -5.86 -13.13
N GLU A 59 18.35 -6.13 -12.40
CA GLU A 59 17.10 -6.70 -12.93
C GLU A 59 16.15 -5.62 -13.48
N GLY A 60 16.56 -4.34 -13.43
CA GLY A 60 15.73 -3.18 -13.78
C GLY A 60 14.64 -2.89 -12.76
N ALA A 61 14.71 -3.46 -11.56
CA ALA A 61 13.85 -3.12 -10.44
C ALA A 61 14.40 -1.87 -9.75
N VAL A 62 13.79 -0.73 -10.07
CA VAL A 62 14.17 0.59 -9.57
C VAL A 62 12.92 1.40 -9.21
N CYS A 63 13.02 2.25 -8.20
CA CYS A 63 12.00 3.23 -7.84
C CYS A 63 11.74 4.22 -8.98
N MET A 64 10.71 5.06 -8.84
CA MET A 64 10.29 6.04 -9.85
C MET A 64 11.42 6.95 -10.35
N ASP A 65 12.38 7.28 -9.49
CA ASP A 65 13.54 8.10 -9.82
C ASP A 65 14.77 7.33 -10.34
N GLY A 66 14.74 6.00 -10.30
CA GLY A 66 15.87 5.14 -10.69
C GLY A 66 16.70 4.61 -9.52
N THR A 67 16.41 5.03 -8.29
CA THR A 67 17.08 4.48 -7.09
C THR A 67 16.67 3.01 -6.84
N PRO A 68 17.47 2.21 -6.11
CA PRO A 68 17.12 0.83 -5.81
C PRO A 68 15.92 0.72 -4.87
N PRO A 69 15.13 -0.36 -4.93
CA PRO A 69 14.06 -0.59 -3.97
C PRO A 69 14.62 -0.88 -2.57
N ALA A 70 13.75 -0.76 -1.57
CA ALA A 70 14.13 -0.92 -0.18
C ALA A 70 13.10 -1.73 0.63
N TYR A 71 13.56 -2.32 1.73
CA TYR A 71 12.70 -2.99 2.71
C TYR A 71 13.28 -2.84 4.11
N HIS A 72 12.44 -3.05 5.13
CA HIS A 72 12.85 -3.19 6.52
C HIS A 72 12.59 -4.62 6.95
N LEU A 73 13.53 -5.23 7.66
CA LEU A 73 13.42 -6.61 8.15
C LEU A 73 13.78 -6.65 9.63
N ASP A 74 12.85 -7.16 10.43
CA ASP A 74 13.03 -7.50 11.84
C ASP A 74 13.02 -9.04 11.96
N PRO A 75 14.17 -9.68 12.24
CA PRO A 75 14.28 -11.13 12.26
C PRO A 75 13.38 -11.80 13.31
N GLY A 76 12.84 -12.96 12.94
CA GLY A 76 12.03 -13.78 13.82
C GLY A 76 12.85 -14.45 14.92
N SER A 77 12.18 -14.92 15.97
CA SER A 77 12.80 -15.55 17.13
C SER A 77 11.97 -16.73 17.65
N GLY A 78 12.60 -17.57 18.47
CA GLY A 78 11.92 -18.70 19.13
C GLY A 78 11.16 -19.61 18.17
N ALA A 79 9.90 -19.89 18.50
CA ALA A 79 9.02 -20.73 17.69
C ALA A 79 8.59 -20.08 16.36
N GLY A 80 8.58 -18.75 16.26
CA GLY A 80 8.17 -18.00 15.07
C GLY A 80 9.27 -17.80 14.04
N LYS A 81 10.52 -18.20 14.33
CA LYS A 81 11.70 -17.93 13.46
C LYS A 81 11.61 -18.48 12.03
N ASN A 82 10.75 -19.46 11.78
CA ASN A 82 10.52 -20.05 10.45
C ASN A 82 9.20 -19.56 9.81
N ASN A 83 8.53 -18.59 10.41
CA ASN A 83 7.32 -17.97 9.86
C ASN A 83 7.62 -16.54 9.42
N TRP A 84 6.87 -16.07 8.43
CA TRP A 84 7.13 -14.79 7.77
C TRP A 84 5.85 -13.98 7.61
N ILE A 85 5.93 -12.69 7.93
CA ILE A 85 4.95 -11.69 7.52
C ILE A 85 5.64 -10.68 6.59
N VAL A 86 5.09 -10.55 5.39
CA VAL A 86 5.57 -9.63 4.36
C VAL A 86 4.51 -8.56 4.17
N ASN A 87 4.81 -7.34 4.64
CA ASN A 87 3.94 -6.18 4.52
C ASN A 87 4.32 -5.33 3.31
N LEU A 88 3.37 -5.07 2.42
CA LEU A 88 3.47 -4.13 1.33
C LEU A 88 3.02 -2.76 1.82
N GLU A 89 3.94 -1.80 1.83
CA GLU A 89 3.63 -0.42 2.19
C GLU A 89 2.60 0.17 1.20
N GLY A 90 1.65 0.93 1.74
CA GLY A 90 0.70 1.71 0.97
C GLY A 90 1.16 3.16 0.81
N GLY A 91 0.60 3.86 -0.17
CA GLY A 91 1.03 5.21 -0.48
C GLY A 91 0.22 5.94 -1.54
N ALA A 92 -1.05 5.56 -1.73
CA ALA A 92 -1.87 6.00 -2.86
C ALA A 92 -1.18 5.74 -4.21
N TRP A 93 -1.68 6.33 -5.29
CA TRP A 93 -1.12 6.20 -6.63
C TRP A 93 -0.87 7.57 -7.25
N CYS A 94 -0.12 7.57 -8.34
CA CYS A 94 -0.08 8.71 -9.23
C CYS A 94 -0.70 8.32 -10.58
N ASN A 95 -1.63 9.13 -11.08
CA ASN A 95 -2.41 8.83 -12.27
C ASN A 95 -2.16 9.80 -13.43
N ASN A 96 -1.30 10.82 -13.24
CA ASN A 96 -0.97 11.74 -14.33
C ASN A 96 0.45 12.31 -14.20
N ALA A 97 0.91 12.98 -15.26
CA ALA A 97 2.25 13.54 -15.33
C ALA A 97 2.61 14.44 -14.13
N ARG A 98 1.67 15.27 -13.66
CA ARG A 98 1.90 16.19 -12.55
C ARG A 98 2.03 15.41 -11.23
N THR A 99 1.08 14.54 -10.92
CA THR A 99 1.10 13.77 -9.67
C THR A 99 2.30 12.84 -9.63
N CYS A 100 2.65 12.18 -10.74
CA CYS A 100 3.79 11.27 -10.79
C CYS A 100 5.15 11.97 -10.67
N ARG A 101 5.31 13.18 -11.21
CA ARG A 101 6.54 13.97 -11.00
C ARG A 101 6.72 14.36 -9.53
N LEU A 102 5.64 14.69 -8.83
CA LEU A 102 5.67 14.99 -7.40
C LEU A 102 5.99 13.73 -6.56
N THR A 103 5.36 12.60 -6.88
CA THR A 103 5.64 11.33 -6.19
C THR A 103 7.09 10.89 -6.38
N LYS A 104 7.64 11.02 -7.59
CA LYS A 104 9.02 10.66 -7.95
C LYS A 104 10.06 11.23 -6.97
N VAL A 105 9.90 12.49 -6.55
CA VAL A 105 10.88 13.20 -5.68
C VAL A 105 10.57 13.07 -4.19
N SER A 106 9.66 12.16 -3.82
CA SER A 106 9.29 11.90 -2.42
C SER A 106 9.83 10.54 -1.96
N GLY A 107 9.69 10.23 -0.66
CA GLY A 107 9.97 8.89 -0.13
C GLY A 107 9.10 7.78 -0.73
N ARG A 108 8.03 8.11 -1.47
CA ARG A 108 7.17 7.17 -2.22
C ARG A 108 7.56 7.00 -3.69
N GLY A 109 8.66 7.63 -4.12
CA GLY A 109 9.19 7.50 -5.47
C GLY A 109 10.71 7.34 -5.52
N SER A 110 11.39 7.46 -4.38
CA SER A 110 12.84 7.40 -4.25
C SER A 110 13.26 6.81 -2.91
N SER A 111 14.18 5.86 -2.92
CA SER A 111 14.77 5.33 -1.69
C SER A 111 15.68 6.32 -0.97
N ASP A 112 16.19 7.33 -1.68
CA ASP A 112 17.08 8.34 -1.09
C ASP A 112 16.31 9.18 -0.05
N HIS A 113 15.01 9.38 -0.29
CA HIS A 113 14.09 10.14 0.55
C HIS A 113 13.30 9.29 1.56
N MET A 114 13.55 7.98 1.64
CA MET A 114 12.92 7.12 2.66
C MET A 114 13.58 7.28 4.03
N GLU A 115 12.76 7.17 5.07
CA GLU A 115 13.18 7.08 6.46
C GLU A 115 14.16 5.90 6.64
N LYS A 116 15.27 6.16 7.32
CA LYS A 116 16.34 5.17 7.50
C LYS A 116 15.98 4.11 8.55
N GLU A 117 15.07 4.45 9.45
CA GLU A 117 14.50 3.52 10.41
C GLU A 117 13.01 3.82 10.57
N ILE A 118 12.20 2.79 10.77
CA ILE A 118 10.77 2.95 11.06
C ILE A 118 10.36 2.08 12.23
N ALA A 119 9.41 2.58 13.02
CA ALA A 119 8.79 1.82 14.09
C ALA A 119 7.86 0.75 13.49
N PHE A 120 8.05 -0.49 13.90
CA PHE A 120 7.09 -1.55 13.61
C PHE A 120 6.00 -1.61 14.70
N THR A 121 4.74 -1.51 14.29
CA THR A 121 3.56 -1.40 15.15
C THR A 121 2.43 -2.34 14.70
N GLY A 122 1.38 -2.49 15.53
CA GLY A 122 0.25 -3.36 15.22
C GLY A 122 0.68 -4.80 14.95
N ILE A 123 0.21 -5.40 13.86
CA ILE A 123 0.58 -6.76 13.41
C ILE A 123 2.07 -6.92 13.09
N MET A 124 2.79 -5.82 12.89
CA MET A 124 4.25 -5.81 12.71
C MET A 124 5.00 -5.62 14.04
N SER A 125 4.34 -5.38 15.17
CA SER A 125 5.04 -5.17 16.43
C SER A 125 5.72 -6.44 16.92
N SER A 126 6.91 -6.31 17.51
CA SER A 126 7.59 -7.38 18.25
C SER A 126 7.09 -7.54 19.70
N SER A 127 6.13 -6.71 20.12
CA SER A 127 5.50 -6.81 21.44
C SER A 127 4.41 -7.87 21.45
N PRO A 128 4.49 -8.93 22.27
CA PRO A 128 3.41 -9.93 22.40
C PRO A 128 2.11 -9.34 22.95
N VAL A 129 2.14 -8.17 23.60
CA VAL A 129 0.93 -7.48 24.06
C VAL A 129 0.20 -6.79 22.89
N ALA A 130 0.95 -6.24 21.93
CA ALA A 130 0.37 -5.56 20.77
C ALA A 130 0.13 -6.51 19.58
N ASN A 131 0.89 -7.60 19.50
CA ASN A 131 0.87 -8.58 18.43
C ASN A 131 0.98 -10.00 19.00
N PRO A 132 -0.06 -10.50 19.68
CA PRO A 132 0.01 -11.78 20.38
C PRO A 132 0.33 -12.97 19.45
N ASP A 133 -0.08 -12.88 18.18
CA ASP A 133 0.00 -14.00 17.23
C ASP A 133 1.32 -14.03 16.45
N PHE A 134 1.85 -12.86 16.05
CA PHE A 134 2.96 -12.77 15.09
C PHE A 134 4.23 -12.08 15.63
N TYR A 135 4.28 -11.71 16.92
CA TYR A 135 5.42 -10.97 17.51
C TYR A 135 6.78 -11.67 17.42
N SER A 136 6.81 -12.98 17.13
CA SER A 136 8.04 -13.76 17.02
C SER A 136 8.38 -14.18 15.58
N TRP A 137 7.56 -13.80 14.59
CA TRP A 137 7.79 -14.11 13.18
C TRP A 137 8.88 -13.23 12.56
N ASN A 138 9.44 -13.62 11.42
CA ASN A 138 10.20 -12.68 10.59
C ASN A 138 9.24 -11.64 10.04
N ARG A 139 9.50 -10.36 10.30
CA ARG A 139 8.62 -9.27 9.89
C ARG A 139 9.32 -8.41 8.87
N VAL A 140 8.76 -8.32 7.67
CA VAL A 140 9.30 -7.53 6.57
C VAL A 140 8.31 -6.45 6.18
N LYS A 141 8.77 -5.21 5.99
CA LYS A 141 8.02 -4.18 5.27
C LYS A 141 8.75 -3.83 3.98
N ILE A 142 8.19 -4.19 2.84
CA ILE A 142 8.67 -3.75 1.53
C ILE A 142 8.21 -2.31 1.32
N ARG A 143 9.15 -1.41 1.06
CA ARG A 143 8.86 0.02 0.90
C ARG A 143 8.26 0.29 -0.47
N TYR A 144 7.29 1.19 -0.50
CA TYR A 144 6.54 1.56 -1.69
C TYR A 144 7.26 2.66 -2.45
N CYS A 145 7.64 2.40 -3.70
CA CYS A 145 8.31 3.42 -4.53
C CYS A 145 8.00 3.35 -6.03
N ASP A 146 6.91 2.70 -6.43
CA ASP A 146 6.55 2.52 -7.84
C ASP A 146 5.33 3.32 -8.30
N GLY A 147 4.48 3.78 -7.37
CA GLY A 147 3.28 4.55 -7.69
C GLY A 147 2.10 3.72 -8.21
N GLY A 148 2.21 2.38 -8.24
CA GLY A 148 1.36 1.46 -9.02
C GLY A 148 0.94 0.18 -8.32
N SER A 149 0.91 0.13 -6.98
CA SER A 149 0.64 -1.11 -6.22
C SER A 149 1.51 -2.29 -6.64
N PHE A 150 2.78 -2.03 -6.92
CA PHE A 150 3.73 -3.04 -7.39
C PHE A 150 3.32 -3.73 -8.70
N ALA A 151 2.47 -3.14 -9.54
CA ALA A 151 1.93 -3.79 -10.74
C ALA A 151 2.46 -3.21 -12.07
N GLY A 152 3.03 -2.01 -12.06
CA GLY A 152 3.56 -1.36 -13.28
C GLY A 152 4.84 -2.04 -13.80
N ASP A 153 5.03 -2.03 -15.12
CA ASP A 153 6.35 -2.31 -15.73
C ASP A 153 6.56 -1.50 -17.02
N THR A 154 6.77 -0.20 -16.89
CA THR A 154 7.09 0.67 -18.02
C THR A 154 8.05 1.81 -17.62
N TYR A 155 8.56 2.51 -18.63
CA TYR A 155 9.28 3.76 -18.45
C TYR A 155 8.59 4.84 -19.28
N ASN A 156 8.17 5.92 -18.62
CA ASN A 156 7.58 7.06 -19.29
C ASN A 156 8.69 8.08 -19.60
N LYS A 157 9.03 8.20 -20.89
CA LYS A 157 10.11 9.08 -21.38
C LYS A 157 9.78 10.56 -21.20
N ASP A 158 8.52 10.95 -21.40
CA ASP A 158 8.09 12.36 -21.40
C ASP A 158 8.17 13.02 -20.02
N ILE A 159 8.05 12.21 -18.96
CA ILE A 159 8.18 12.69 -17.58
C ILE A 159 9.41 12.13 -16.86
N GLY A 160 10.18 11.25 -17.51
CA GLY A 160 11.35 10.59 -16.96
C GLY A 160 11.06 9.81 -15.67
N VAL A 161 10.00 8.99 -15.67
CA VAL A 161 9.57 8.19 -14.50
C VAL A 161 9.61 6.71 -14.82
N ASN A 162 10.16 5.93 -13.88
CA ASN A 162 10.15 4.47 -13.89
C ASN A 162 8.91 3.93 -13.17
N PHE A 163 8.07 3.16 -13.85
CA PHE A 163 6.98 2.42 -13.22
C PHE A 163 7.36 0.95 -13.19
N ARG A 164 8.19 0.53 -12.21
CA ARG A 164 8.81 -0.81 -12.16
C ARG A 164 8.27 -1.68 -11.03
N GLY A 165 7.04 -1.42 -10.59
CA GLY A 165 6.38 -2.15 -9.51
C GLY A 165 6.52 -3.67 -9.59
N GLN A 166 6.22 -4.26 -10.76
CA GLN A 166 6.26 -5.72 -10.95
C GLN A 166 7.68 -6.27 -10.77
N ARG A 167 8.70 -5.50 -11.20
CA ARG A 167 10.11 -5.90 -11.06
C ARG A 167 10.57 -5.77 -9.62
N ILE A 168 10.20 -4.68 -8.94
CA ILE A 168 10.48 -4.47 -7.51
C ILE A 168 9.88 -5.61 -6.69
N TRP A 169 8.63 -5.95 -6.93
CA TRP A 169 7.96 -7.09 -6.29
C TRP A 169 8.74 -8.39 -6.47
N LYS A 170 9.00 -8.79 -7.73
CA LYS A 170 9.69 -10.04 -8.03
C LYS A 170 11.11 -10.10 -7.44
N ALA A 171 11.90 -9.05 -7.61
CA ALA A 171 13.27 -8.99 -7.11
C ALA A 171 13.30 -9.04 -5.57
N THR A 172 12.43 -8.27 -4.92
CA THR A 172 12.39 -8.23 -3.44
C THR A 172 11.92 -9.56 -2.87
N VAL A 173 10.87 -10.19 -3.41
CA VAL A 173 10.40 -11.50 -2.92
C VAL A 173 11.47 -12.57 -3.12
N ARG A 174 12.14 -12.62 -4.27
CA ARG A 174 13.26 -13.56 -4.50
C ARG A 174 14.41 -13.34 -3.53
N HIS A 175 14.72 -12.08 -3.24
CA HIS A 175 15.74 -11.76 -2.24
C HIS A 175 15.32 -12.28 -0.85
N LEU A 176 14.08 -12.06 -0.42
CA LEU A 176 13.57 -12.59 0.86
C LEU A 176 13.59 -14.12 0.90
N LEU A 177 13.27 -14.80 -0.20
CA LEU A 177 13.41 -16.25 -0.33
C LEU A 177 14.84 -16.69 -0.06
N SER A 178 15.83 -15.97 -0.61
CA SER A 178 17.26 -16.25 -0.40
C SER A 178 17.73 -16.00 1.03
N LEU A 179 17.05 -15.13 1.79
CA LEU A 179 17.33 -14.89 3.22
C LEU A 179 16.76 -15.98 4.13
N GLY A 180 16.04 -16.97 3.59
CA GLY A 180 15.48 -18.09 4.35
C GLY A 180 13.95 -18.20 4.29
N MET A 181 13.27 -17.25 3.63
CA MET A 181 11.82 -17.36 3.44
C MET A 181 11.45 -18.58 2.59
N ALA A 182 12.33 -19.07 1.72
CA ALA A 182 12.10 -20.28 0.92
C ALA A 182 11.86 -21.56 1.75
N SER A 183 12.22 -21.54 3.03
CA SER A 183 12.02 -22.64 3.98
C SER A 183 10.96 -22.32 5.04
N ALA A 184 10.08 -21.35 4.76
CA ALA A 184 9.05 -20.93 5.71
C ALA A 184 8.02 -22.05 5.97
N ASN A 185 7.59 -22.22 7.23
CA ASN A 185 6.42 -23.03 7.53
C ASN A 185 5.14 -22.28 7.14
N GLN A 186 5.11 -20.98 7.43
CA GLN A 186 3.99 -20.09 7.14
C GLN A 186 4.50 -18.76 6.57
N ALA A 187 3.85 -18.29 5.52
CA ALA A 187 4.11 -16.98 4.93
C ALA A 187 2.79 -16.22 4.77
N LEU A 188 2.71 -15.04 5.39
CA LEU A 188 1.55 -14.16 5.35
C LEU A 188 1.90 -12.88 4.58
N LEU A 189 1.27 -12.69 3.42
CA LEU A 189 1.36 -11.44 2.67
C LEU A 189 0.27 -10.48 3.14
N ILE A 190 0.67 -9.30 3.60
CA ILE A 190 -0.27 -8.26 4.07
C ILE A 190 0.02 -6.92 3.43
N GLY A 191 -0.93 -5.99 3.51
CA GLY A 191 -0.75 -4.63 3.01
C GLY A 191 -1.98 -3.79 3.32
N CYS A 192 -1.79 -2.47 3.42
CA CYS A 192 -2.86 -1.52 3.71
C CYS A 192 -3.02 -0.52 2.56
N SER A 193 -4.25 -0.09 2.25
CA SER A 193 -4.55 0.88 1.19
C SER A 193 -4.02 0.40 -0.18
N SER A 194 -3.15 1.17 -0.86
CA SER A 194 -2.54 0.71 -2.13
C SER A 194 -1.67 -0.53 -1.97
N GLY A 195 -1.10 -0.77 -0.78
CA GLY A 195 -0.44 -2.02 -0.43
C GLY A 195 -1.43 -3.16 -0.27
N GLY A 196 -2.65 -2.89 0.21
CA GLY A 196 -3.74 -3.86 0.27
C GLY A 196 -4.21 -4.28 -1.13
N LEU A 197 -4.35 -3.33 -2.06
CA LEU A 197 -4.60 -3.65 -3.46
C LEU A 197 -3.46 -4.51 -4.04
N ALA A 198 -2.21 -4.18 -3.71
CA ALA A 198 -1.07 -4.98 -4.12
C ALA A 198 -1.15 -6.43 -3.60
N VAL A 199 -1.64 -6.65 -2.36
CA VAL A 199 -1.90 -8.02 -1.86
C VAL A 199 -2.90 -8.75 -2.75
N ILE A 200 -4.02 -8.11 -3.13
CA ILE A 200 -5.03 -8.71 -4.01
C ILE A 200 -4.41 -9.10 -5.36
N LEU A 201 -3.61 -8.21 -5.94
CA LEU A 201 -2.99 -8.43 -7.25
C LEU A 201 -1.91 -9.52 -7.24
N HIS A 202 -1.15 -9.63 -6.14
CA HIS A 202 0.05 -10.47 -6.08
C HIS A 202 -0.09 -11.73 -5.21
N CYS A 203 -1.26 -12.00 -4.61
CA CYS A 203 -1.40 -13.14 -3.70
C CYS A 203 -1.12 -14.50 -4.36
N ASP A 204 -1.66 -14.72 -5.57
CA ASP A 204 -1.45 -15.96 -6.32
C ASP A 204 0.01 -16.08 -6.78
N ASP A 205 0.60 -14.98 -7.27
CA ASP A 205 2.02 -14.89 -7.61
C ASP A 205 2.91 -15.17 -6.38
N PHE A 206 2.54 -14.67 -5.20
CA PHE A 206 3.26 -14.91 -3.94
C PHE A 206 3.22 -16.39 -3.57
N ARG A 207 2.05 -17.02 -3.69
CA ARG A 207 1.89 -18.47 -3.47
C ARG A 207 2.75 -19.28 -4.44
N ALA A 208 2.84 -18.87 -5.70
CA ALA A 208 3.58 -19.57 -6.74
C ALA A 208 5.10 -19.63 -6.49
N PHE A 209 5.65 -18.75 -5.62
CA PHE A 209 7.06 -18.84 -5.22
C PHE A 209 7.38 -20.03 -4.30
N PHE A 210 6.37 -20.69 -3.73
CA PHE A 210 6.52 -21.82 -2.82
C PHE A 210 6.03 -23.11 -3.50
N PRO A 211 6.94 -23.98 -3.97
CA PRO A 211 6.58 -25.28 -4.51
C PRO A 211 5.69 -26.08 -3.54
N PRO A 212 4.64 -26.78 -4.03
CA PRO A 212 3.79 -27.60 -3.17
C PRO A 212 4.55 -28.64 -2.33
N SER A 213 5.68 -29.12 -2.85
CA SER A 213 6.57 -30.06 -2.18
C SER A 213 7.24 -29.51 -0.91
N GLN A 214 7.29 -28.19 -0.72
CA GLN A 214 7.87 -27.56 0.48
C GLN A 214 6.88 -27.49 1.66
N GLY A 215 5.58 -27.64 1.42
CA GLY A 215 4.56 -27.62 2.49
C GLY A 215 4.34 -26.25 3.15
N THR A 216 4.87 -25.15 2.61
CA THR A 216 4.65 -23.80 3.14
C THR A 216 3.18 -23.41 3.05
N THR A 217 2.60 -23.00 4.18
CA THR A 217 1.23 -22.43 4.20
C THR A 217 1.28 -20.95 3.88
N VAL A 218 0.78 -20.57 2.69
CA VAL A 218 0.70 -19.18 2.25
C VAL A 218 -0.72 -18.64 2.46
N LYS A 219 -0.82 -17.48 3.12
CA LYS A 219 -2.05 -16.72 3.35
C LYS A 219 -1.85 -15.25 2.94
N CYS A 220 -2.95 -14.56 2.64
CA CYS A 220 -2.95 -13.16 2.24
C CYS A 220 -4.01 -12.38 3.01
N LEU A 221 -3.70 -11.16 3.43
CA LEU A 221 -4.60 -10.24 4.12
C LEU A 221 -4.50 -8.84 3.49
N ALA A 222 -5.51 -8.48 2.71
CA ALA A 222 -5.64 -7.15 2.13
C ALA A 222 -6.44 -6.24 3.06
N ASP A 223 -5.78 -5.28 3.70
CA ASP A 223 -6.44 -4.26 4.53
C ASP A 223 -6.70 -2.99 3.71
N ALA A 224 -7.93 -2.47 3.76
CA ALA A 224 -8.37 -1.28 3.01
C ALA A 224 -7.95 -1.29 1.51
N GLY A 225 -7.81 -2.47 0.91
CA GLY A 225 -7.27 -2.66 -0.44
C GLY A 225 -8.31 -2.81 -1.55
N PHE A 226 -9.59 -2.71 -1.19
CA PHE A 226 -10.72 -3.01 -2.05
C PHE A 226 -11.47 -1.73 -2.45
N TYR A 227 -11.57 -1.45 -3.77
CA TYR A 227 -11.94 -0.13 -4.30
C TYR A 227 -13.09 -0.18 -5.32
N LEU A 228 -14.33 -0.02 -4.88
CA LEU A 228 -15.51 -0.20 -5.74
C LEU A 228 -15.53 0.61 -7.06
N ASP A 229 -15.69 -0.08 -8.20
CA ASP A 229 -16.14 0.52 -9.47
C ASP A 229 -17.65 0.82 -9.43
N ALA A 230 -18.01 1.82 -8.64
CA ALA A 230 -19.38 2.26 -8.43
C ALA A 230 -19.60 3.69 -8.93
N VAL A 231 -20.87 4.01 -9.16
CA VAL A 231 -21.30 5.39 -9.39
C VAL A 231 -21.15 6.16 -8.07
N ASP A 232 -20.46 7.28 -8.10
CA ASP A 232 -20.28 8.16 -6.95
C ASP A 232 -21.52 9.04 -6.69
N VAL A 233 -21.52 9.79 -5.59
CA VAL A 233 -22.65 10.64 -5.18
C VAL A 233 -22.97 11.77 -6.17
N SER A 234 -22.06 12.07 -7.09
CA SER A 234 -22.26 13.06 -8.17
C SER A 234 -22.78 12.43 -9.47
N GLY A 235 -23.02 11.12 -9.49
CA GLY A 235 -23.44 10.38 -10.68
C GLY A 235 -22.29 9.99 -11.61
N GLY A 236 -21.04 10.26 -11.22
CA GLY A 236 -19.84 9.93 -11.99
C GLY A 236 -19.26 8.55 -11.65
N ARG A 237 -18.21 8.13 -12.38
CA ARG A 237 -17.40 6.95 -12.05
C ARG A 237 -15.95 7.35 -11.77
N SER A 238 -15.77 8.19 -10.75
CA SER A 238 -14.48 8.83 -10.46
C SER A 238 -13.33 7.82 -10.23
N LEU A 239 -13.57 6.72 -9.50
CA LEU A 239 -12.56 5.69 -9.26
C LEU A 239 -12.16 4.96 -10.54
N ARG A 240 -13.14 4.57 -11.37
CA ARG A 240 -12.87 3.94 -12.67
C ARG A 240 -11.97 4.81 -13.54
N SER A 241 -12.29 6.10 -13.67
CA SER A 241 -11.44 7.03 -14.43
C SER A 241 -10.04 7.12 -13.84
N TYR A 242 -9.94 7.25 -12.52
CA TYR A 242 -8.66 7.35 -11.80
C TYR A 242 -7.78 6.10 -11.97
N PHE A 243 -8.33 4.90 -11.82
CA PHE A 243 -7.61 3.65 -12.06
C PHE A 243 -7.34 3.38 -13.53
N GLY A 244 -8.21 3.84 -14.44
CA GLY A 244 -7.98 3.80 -15.89
C GLY A 244 -6.72 4.56 -16.28
N ASP A 245 -6.55 5.77 -15.74
CA ASP A 245 -5.35 6.57 -15.92
C ASP A 245 -4.08 5.86 -15.38
N ILE A 246 -4.17 5.26 -14.19
CA ILE A 246 -3.06 4.51 -13.56
C ILE A 246 -2.66 3.32 -14.44
N VAL A 247 -3.64 2.52 -14.86
CA VAL A 247 -3.40 1.32 -15.68
C VAL A 247 -2.74 1.69 -17.01
N ALA A 248 -3.23 2.73 -17.67
CA ALA A 248 -2.70 3.20 -18.95
C ALA A 248 -1.29 3.77 -18.79
N MET A 249 -1.09 4.69 -17.84
CA MET A 249 0.16 5.41 -17.66
C MET A 249 1.32 4.50 -17.23
N GLN A 250 1.02 3.48 -16.42
CA GLN A 250 2.02 2.60 -15.82
C GLN A 250 2.14 1.24 -16.54
N GLY A 251 1.30 1.00 -17.55
CA GLY A 251 1.31 -0.22 -18.35
C GLY A 251 1.04 -1.47 -17.50
N ILE A 252 0.07 -1.38 -16.58
CA ILE A 252 -0.26 -2.42 -15.59
C ILE A 252 -0.97 -3.61 -16.24
N ALA A 253 -1.77 -3.38 -17.28
CA ALA A 253 -2.68 -4.39 -17.85
C ALA A 253 -2.01 -5.75 -18.16
N ARG A 254 -0.75 -5.74 -18.62
CA ARG A 254 0.02 -6.95 -18.96
C ARG A 254 0.47 -7.79 -17.75
N ASN A 255 0.45 -7.21 -16.55
CA ASN A 255 0.89 -7.83 -15.31
C ASN A 255 -0.29 -8.26 -14.43
N LEU A 256 -1.52 -7.98 -14.86
CA LEU A 256 -2.71 -8.42 -14.13
C LEU A 256 -2.95 -9.92 -14.31
N PRO A 257 -3.59 -10.59 -13.33
CA PRO A 257 -3.89 -12.01 -13.43
C PRO A 257 -4.73 -12.33 -14.69
N PRO A 258 -4.30 -13.26 -15.55
CA PRO A 258 -5.04 -13.63 -16.75
C PRO A 258 -6.47 -14.10 -16.46
N ALA A 259 -6.68 -14.80 -15.33
CA ALA A 259 -7.99 -15.26 -14.88
C ALA A 259 -8.98 -14.12 -14.57
N CYS A 260 -8.47 -12.91 -14.33
CA CYS A 260 -9.26 -11.70 -14.16
C CYS A 260 -9.47 -10.98 -15.50
N THR A 261 -8.41 -10.78 -16.29
CA THR A 261 -8.48 -10.02 -17.54
C THR A 261 -9.20 -10.72 -18.69
N THR A 262 -9.50 -12.02 -18.57
CA THR A 262 -10.39 -12.75 -19.50
C THR A 262 -11.86 -12.39 -19.33
N ARG A 263 -12.25 -11.85 -18.16
CA ARG A 263 -13.64 -11.57 -17.79
C ARG A 263 -13.90 -10.08 -17.54
N LEU A 264 -12.86 -9.33 -17.18
CA LEU A 264 -12.94 -7.93 -16.78
C LEU A 264 -11.95 -7.10 -17.57
N ASP A 265 -12.30 -5.85 -17.83
CA ASP A 265 -11.32 -4.90 -18.32
C ASP A 265 -10.24 -4.61 -17.23
N PRO A 266 -9.00 -4.30 -17.63
CA PRO A 266 -7.89 -4.06 -16.70
C PRO A 266 -8.17 -3.04 -15.58
N THR A 267 -9.01 -2.04 -15.85
CA THR A 267 -9.38 -1.03 -14.86
C THR A 267 -10.28 -1.63 -13.78
N SER A 268 -11.32 -2.38 -14.20
CA SER A 268 -12.21 -3.07 -13.27
C SER A 268 -11.55 -4.17 -12.44
N VAL A 269 -10.40 -4.71 -12.89
CA VAL A 269 -9.58 -5.63 -12.06
C VAL A 269 -8.93 -4.90 -10.89
N CYS A 270 -8.43 -3.68 -11.12
CA CYS A 270 -7.87 -2.83 -10.06
C CYS A 270 -8.93 -2.30 -9.09
N ASP A 271 -10.19 -2.20 -9.55
CA ASP A 271 -11.33 -1.79 -8.74
C ASP A 271 -11.91 -2.95 -7.86
N ALA A 272 -11.39 -4.17 -7.98
CA ALA A 272 -11.69 -5.35 -7.15
C ALA A 272 -13.18 -5.78 -6.98
N ALA A 273 -14.18 -4.97 -7.33
CA ALA A 273 -15.61 -5.21 -7.09
C ALA A 273 -16.16 -6.48 -7.74
N PRO A 274 -15.76 -6.86 -8.97
CA PRO A 274 -16.22 -8.11 -9.56
C PRO A 274 -15.55 -9.36 -8.97
N ILE A 275 -14.53 -9.20 -8.11
CA ILE A 275 -13.81 -10.31 -7.48
C ILE A 275 -14.56 -10.81 -6.22
N LEU A 276 -15.48 -10.04 -5.64
CA LEU A 276 -16.22 -10.42 -4.43
C LEU A 276 -17.23 -11.55 -4.60
N SER A 277 -17.70 -11.85 -5.82
CA SER A 277 -18.49 -13.08 -6.05
C SER A 277 -17.65 -14.35 -5.85
N GLN A 278 -16.32 -14.22 -5.69
CA GLN A 278 -15.37 -15.30 -5.45
C GLN A 278 -14.73 -15.27 -4.05
N PHE A 279 -14.93 -14.21 -3.23
CA PHE A 279 -14.25 -14.02 -1.94
C PHE A 279 -15.07 -14.39 -0.69
N PHE A 280 -16.36 -14.74 -0.81
CA PHE A 280 -17.14 -15.30 0.31
C PHE A 280 -16.89 -16.83 0.47
N CYS A 281 -15.63 -17.24 0.47
CA CYS A 281 -15.16 -18.51 1.03
C CYS A 281 -13.62 -18.45 1.13
N PRO A 282 -12.98 -19.15 2.07
CA PRO A 282 -11.61 -18.87 2.46
C PRO A 282 -10.68 -19.08 1.27
N LEU A 283 -9.85 -18.07 0.96
CA LEU A 283 -8.54 -18.22 0.31
C LEU A 283 -8.48 -19.36 -0.73
N THR A 284 -9.28 -19.26 -1.78
CA THR A 284 -9.21 -20.14 -2.95
C THR A 284 -8.98 -19.29 -4.20
N PRO A 285 -8.11 -19.76 -5.11
CA PRO A 285 -7.66 -19.01 -6.28
C PRO A 285 -8.80 -18.77 -7.27
N CYS A 286 -8.58 -17.82 -8.20
CA CYS A 286 -9.39 -17.69 -9.40
C CYS A 286 -9.18 -18.92 -10.31
N THR A 287 -9.86 -20.03 -10.01
CA THR A 287 -10.07 -21.19 -10.90
C THR A 287 -11.53 -21.30 -11.28
#